data_AF-A0AAW7XED9-F1
#
_entry.id   AF-A0AAW7XED9-F1
#
_cell.length_a   1.000
_cell.length_b   1.000
_cell.length_c   1.000
_cell.angle_alpha   90.00
_cell.angle_beta   90.00
_cell.angle_gamma   90.00
#
_symmetry.space_group_name_H-M   'P 1'
#
loop_
_entity.id
_entity.type
_entity.pdbx_description
1 polymer ?
#
loop_
_entity_poly.entity_id
_entity_poly.type
_entity_poly.pdbx_seq_one_letter_code
_entity_poly.pdbx_strand_id
1 'polypeptide(L)'
;MNSDMTIVMGPDESQEQFVQVPIKKKDFGDFITSLLGQPETIRDRKIGVYEATYEWIVHLHHLLDQRIKQQAQSSLVDFSATFIYRNAPERKITSLEGFLNFNEAKIVTTKGIKITWTYLVYFPNKPTPEKQEISLTLLTDKTEVVHIGNTNVSRQTTNKHGLIAYAISHTERTWGDDIQSLLNKEIDSLFENEKWYEKLLDKAVIFIALGMFVAGFIVPDYIEQLIREKETAQIFLKFVPEEIEMSDLSTDDKLTLALHLLDPNNQLHKIDGWYRGISFIGGIFLAIFTIMSFDREKPSYLIVTNEDKKKIKKCKSADNSTLFKKIFSFVLAVGAGVAGNYAYYFMSL
;
A
#
# COMPACT_ATOMS: atom_id res chain seq x y z
N MET A 1 56.86 -12.96 9.69
CA MET A 1 57.21 -14.35 10.05
C MET A 1 56.26 -15.25 9.28
N ASN A 2 56.78 -15.99 8.29
CA ASN A 2 56.00 -16.94 7.51
C ASN A 2 55.64 -18.12 8.41
N SER A 3 54.35 -18.26 8.73
CA SER A 3 53.81 -19.50 9.28
C SER A 3 53.49 -20.40 8.10
N ASP A 4 54.47 -21.21 7.71
CA ASP A 4 54.29 -22.25 6.70
C ASP A 4 53.17 -23.19 7.17
N MET A 5 52.18 -23.39 6.31
CA MET A 5 51.07 -24.29 6.52
C MET A 5 51.60 -25.73 6.38
N THR A 6 51.97 -26.37 7.49
CA THR A 6 52.47 -27.74 7.48
C THR A 6 51.30 -28.71 7.34
N ILE A 7 51.04 -29.22 6.13
CA ILE A 7 50.10 -30.32 5.91
C ILE A 7 50.79 -31.60 6.36
N VAL A 8 50.41 -32.13 7.53
CA VAL A 8 50.88 -33.43 8.02
C VAL A 8 49.99 -34.51 7.42
N MET A 9 50.49 -35.20 6.39
CA MET A 9 49.84 -36.40 5.86
C MET A 9 50.20 -37.60 6.75
N GLY A 10 49.21 -38.13 7.47
CA GLY A 10 49.36 -39.40 8.19
C GLY A 10 49.44 -40.58 7.22
N PRO A 11 50.16 -41.67 7.54
CA PRO A 11 50.36 -42.81 6.65
C PRO A 11 49.19 -43.80 6.60
N ASP A 12 47.96 -43.38 6.91
CA ASP A 12 46.79 -44.27 6.90
C ASP A 12 45.94 -44.11 5.63
N GLU A 13 45.68 -45.23 4.96
CA GLU A 13 44.85 -45.40 3.76
C GLU A 13 43.33 -45.19 4.00
N SER A 14 42.94 -44.35 4.97
CA SER A 14 41.57 -43.90 5.11
C SER A 14 41.43 -42.50 4.49
N GLN A 15 40.45 -42.32 3.61
CA GLN A 15 40.24 -41.12 2.79
C GLN A 15 39.77 -39.88 3.59
N GLU A 16 40.17 -39.74 4.85
CA GLU A 16 39.86 -38.59 5.69
C GLU A 16 41.11 -37.71 5.82
N GLN A 17 41.22 -36.75 4.90
CA GLN A 17 42.27 -35.72 4.96
C GLN A 17 41.93 -34.73 6.07
N PHE A 18 42.65 -34.81 7.19
CA PHE A 18 42.54 -33.85 8.28
C PHE A 18 43.46 -32.65 8.02
N VAL A 19 42.86 -31.46 7.85
CA VAL A 19 43.62 -30.20 7.82
C VAL A 19 43.86 -29.78 9.27
N GLN A 20 45.09 -29.97 9.76
CA GLN A 20 45.50 -29.45 11.07
C GLN A 20 45.95 -27.99 10.92
N VAL A 21 45.15 -27.05 11.42
CA VAL A 21 45.54 -25.64 11.51
C VAL A 21 46.18 -25.40 12.88
N PRO A 22 47.47 -25.05 12.98
CA PRO A 22 48.12 -24.78 14.25
C PRO A 22 47.61 -23.44 14.82
N ILE A 23 46.60 -23.50 15.68
CA ILE A 23 46.05 -22.34 16.40
C ILE A 23 46.43 -22.47 17.87
N LYS A 24 46.89 -21.39 18.50
CA LYS A 24 47.14 -21.39 19.94
C LYS A 24 45.82 -21.65 20.67
N LYS A 25 45.83 -22.52 21.68
CA LYS A 25 44.63 -22.90 22.46
C LYS A 25 43.88 -21.68 23.02
N LYS A 26 44.61 -20.63 23.42
CA LYS A 26 44.05 -19.36 23.88
C LYS A 26 43.32 -18.62 22.76
N ASP A 27 43.96 -18.42 21.62
CA ASP A 27 43.40 -17.70 20.47
C ASP A 27 42.16 -18.42 19.90
N PHE A 28 42.16 -19.76 19.90
CA PHE A 28 40.97 -20.55 19.53
C PHE A 28 39.85 -20.42 20.57
N GLY A 29 40.19 -20.46 21.86
CA GLY A 29 39.21 -20.26 22.94
C GLY A 29 38.57 -18.87 22.90
N ASP A 30 39.36 -17.83 22.69
CA ASP A 30 38.91 -16.44 22.54
C ASP A 30 38.07 -16.27 21.26
N PHE A 31 38.44 -16.93 20.16
CA PHE A 31 37.64 -16.94 18.93
C PHE A 31 36.27 -17.62 19.14
N ILE A 32 36.22 -18.83 19.69
CA ILE A 32 34.96 -19.53 19.98
C ILE A 32 34.11 -18.73 20.96
N THR A 33 34.74 -18.08 21.95
CA THR A 33 34.03 -17.24 22.92
C THR A 33 33.52 -15.95 22.29
N SER A 34 34.24 -15.35 21.33
CA SER A 34 33.77 -14.19 20.55
C SER A 34 32.60 -14.56 19.62
N LEU A 35 32.59 -15.79 19.09
CA LEU A 35 31.43 -16.34 18.36
C LEU A 35 30.24 -16.62 19.29
N LEU A 36 30.50 -16.88 20.56
CA LEU A 36 29.51 -17.09 21.63
C LEU A 36 29.18 -15.81 22.41
N GLY A 37 29.75 -14.66 22.02
CA GLY A 37 29.35 -13.36 22.56
C GLY A 37 27.83 -13.18 22.42
N GLN A 38 27.22 -12.30 23.21
CA GLN A 38 25.80 -11.97 23.05
C GLN A 38 25.68 -10.82 22.03
N PRO A 39 25.48 -11.08 20.73
CA PRO A 39 25.22 -10.00 19.79
C PRO A 39 23.89 -9.35 20.13
N GLU A 40 23.87 -8.03 20.24
CA GLU A 40 22.65 -7.26 20.26
C GLU A 40 22.09 -7.16 18.83
N THR A 41 20.77 -7.13 18.68
CA THR A 41 20.14 -7.01 17.36
C THR A 41 19.28 -5.77 17.31
N ILE A 42 19.65 -4.81 16.45
CA ILE A 42 18.78 -3.69 16.08
C ILE A 42 17.89 -4.16 14.94
N ARG A 43 16.57 -3.94 15.06
CA ARG A 43 15.60 -4.24 14.00
C ARG A 43 14.75 -3.02 13.74
N ASP A 44 14.53 -2.73 12.48
CA ASP A 44 13.57 -1.71 12.07
C ASP A 44 12.84 -2.16 10.81
N ARG A 45 11.66 -1.58 10.59
CA ARG A 45 10.84 -1.83 9.42
C ARG A 45 10.08 -0.58 9.02
N LYS A 46 10.05 -0.32 7.72
CA LYS A 46 9.27 0.76 7.10
C LYS A 46 8.29 0.16 6.10
N ILE A 47 7.06 0.65 6.16
CA ILE A 47 5.94 0.20 5.32
C ILE A 47 5.49 1.40 4.51
N GLY A 48 5.35 1.21 3.21
CA GLY A 48 4.93 2.28 2.32
C GLY A 48 5.16 1.94 0.86
N VAL A 49 4.85 2.92 0.02
CA VAL A 49 5.10 2.84 -1.43
C VAL A 49 6.55 3.23 -1.70
N TYR A 50 7.29 2.35 -2.36
CA TYR A 50 8.68 2.59 -2.71
C TYR A 50 9.00 2.04 -4.10
N GLU A 51 10.00 2.62 -4.76
CA GLU A 51 10.55 2.15 -6.03
C GLU A 51 12.05 1.90 -5.83
N ALA A 52 12.44 0.64 -5.61
CA ALA A 52 13.83 0.25 -5.42
C ALA A 52 14.36 -0.38 -6.71
N THR A 53 15.49 0.11 -7.23
CA THR A 53 16.15 -0.48 -8.40
C THR A 53 17.32 -1.36 -7.97
N TYR A 54 17.71 -2.30 -8.83
CA TYR A 54 18.91 -3.11 -8.59
C TYR A 54 20.16 -2.23 -8.40
N GLU A 55 20.29 -1.14 -9.16
CA GLU A 55 21.39 -0.18 -9.04
C GLU A 55 21.41 0.50 -7.66
N TRP A 56 20.24 0.83 -7.09
CA TRP A 56 20.16 1.35 -5.73
C TRP A 56 20.65 0.35 -4.69
N ILE A 57 20.35 -0.94 -4.85
CA ILE A 57 20.81 -1.99 -3.95
C ILE A 57 22.34 -2.15 -4.03
N VAL A 58 22.89 -2.10 -5.24
CA VAL A 58 24.34 -2.11 -5.48
C VAL A 58 25.00 -0.90 -4.83
N HIS A 59 24.40 0.29 -5.00
CA HIS A 59 24.86 1.52 -4.34
C HIS A 59 24.85 1.38 -2.81
N LEU A 60 23.78 0.82 -2.23
CA LEU A 60 23.69 0.58 -0.79
C LEU A 60 24.79 -0.35 -0.30
N HIS A 61 25.09 -1.42 -1.03
CA HIS A 61 26.23 -2.29 -0.71
C HIS A 61 27.54 -1.50 -0.67
N HIS A 62 27.82 -0.67 -1.69
CA HIS A 62 29.04 0.13 -1.73
C HIS A 62 29.12 1.14 -0.58
N LEU A 63 28.01 1.78 -0.21
CA LEU A 63 27.96 2.68 0.94
C LEU A 63 28.27 1.95 2.25
N LEU A 64 27.67 0.76 2.46
CA LEU A 64 27.94 -0.05 3.64
C LEU A 64 29.40 -0.50 3.68
N ASP A 65 29.92 -1.06 2.59
CA ASP A 65 31.31 -1.55 2.52
C ASP A 65 32.31 -0.41 2.74
N GLN A 66 32.08 0.74 2.12
CA GLN A 66 32.90 1.93 2.33
C GLN A 66 32.85 2.41 3.79
N ARG A 67 31.65 2.51 4.38
CA ARG A 67 31.49 3.02 5.74
C ARG A 67 32.16 2.11 6.76
N ILE A 68 31.97 0.80 6.64
CA ILE A 68 32.55 -0.20 7.55
C ILE A 68 34.09 -0.18 7.45
N LYS A 69 34.65 -0.15 6.23
CA LYS A 69 36.10 -0.07 6.00
C LYS A 69 36.74 1.22 6.53
N GLN A 70 35.99 2.33 6.58
CA GLN A 70 36.49 3.60 7.12
C GLN A 70 36.53 3.62 8.65
N GLN A 71 35.62 2.91 9.32
CA GLN A 71 35.53 2.89 10.77
C GLN A 71 36.49 1.92 11.43
N ALA A 72 36.72 0.78 10.79
CA ALA A 72 37.51 -0.30 11.35
C ALA A 72 38.17 -1.12 10.25
N GLN A 73 39.23 -1.84 10.62
CA GLN A 73 39.77 -2.87 9.75
C GLN A 73 38.74 -4.01 9.68
N SER A 74 38.13 -4.19 8.51
CA SER A 74 37.05 -5.15 8.32
C SER A 74 37.25 -5.99 7.06
N SER A 75 36.80 -7.24 7.10
CA SER A 75 36.69 -8.09 5.92
C SER A 75 35.26 -8.62 5.77
N LEU A 76 34.73 -8.58 4.54
CA LEU A 76 33.49 -9.26 4.18
C LEU A 76 33.79 -10.75 4.06
N VAL A 77 33.19 -11.56 4.92
CA VAL A 77 33.46 -13.01 5.00
C VAL A 77 32.40 -13.81 4.28
N ASP A 78 31.14 -13.40 4.37
CA ASP A 78 30.03 -14.05 3.68
C ASP A 78 29.06 -13.01 3.14
N PHE A 79 28.50 -13.33 1.97
CA PHE A 79 27.51 -12.52 1.30
C PHE A 79 26.44 -13.43 0.72
N SER A 80 25.17 -13.08 0.92
CA SER A 80 24.07 -13.81 0.32
C SER A 80 22.96 -12.88 -0.12
N ALA A 81 22.54 -12.97 -1.37
CA ALA A 81 21.35 -12.32 -1.91
C ALA A 81 20.36 -13.37 -2.44
N THR A 82 19.17 -13.42 -1.86
CA THR A 82 18.07 -14.29 -2.30
C THR A 82 17.01 -13.45 -2.99
N PHE A 83 16.83 -13.65 -4.29
CA PHE A 83 15.77 -13.05 -5.08
C PHE A 83 14.53 -13.95 -5.03
N ILE A 84 13.40 -13.34 -4.69
CA ILE A 84 12.09 -13.99 -4.60
C ILE A 84 11.27 -13.49 -5.77
N TYR A 85 10.83 -14.39 -6.65
CA TYR A 85 10.07 -14.06 -7.84
C TYR A 85 8.59 -14.41 -7.70
N ARG A 86 7.73 -13.79 -8.52
CA ARG A 86 6.34 -14.22 -8.69
C ARG A 86 6.30 -15.40 -9.64
N ASN A 87 5.74 -16.52 -9.18
CA ASN A 87 5.52 -17.74 -9.97
C ASN A 87 6.80 -18.37 -10.53
N ALA A 88 7.94 -18.17 -9.86
CA ALA A 88 9.19 -18.83 -10.21
C ALA A 88 9.99 -19.18 -8.94
N PRO A 89 10.86 -20.20 -8.99
CA PRO A 89 11.72 -20.56 -7.88
C PRO A 89 12.62 -19.41 -7.45
N GLU A 90 12.89 -19.31 -6.15
CA GLU A 90 13.83 -18.34 -5.60
C GLU A 90 15.24 -18.59 -6.11
N ARG A 91 16.03 -17.52 -6.25
CA ARG A 91 17.42 -17.59 -6.68
C ARG A 91 18.33 -17.01 -5.62
N LYS A 92 19.21 -17.85 -5.05
CA LYS A 92 20.22 -17.44 -4.08
C LYS A 92 21.57 -17.23 -4.78
N ILE A 93 22.20 -16.10 -4.53
CA ILE A 93 23.55 -15.76 -4.96
C ILE A 93 24.40 -15.61 -3.70
N THR A 94 25.49 -16.37 -3.61
CA THR A 94 26.33 -16.43 -2.41
C THR A 94 27.67 -15.70 -2.57
N SER A 95 27.90 -15.06 -3.72
CA SER A 95 29.13 -14.30 -3.96
C SER A 95 28.80 -12.85 -4.27
N LEU A 96 29.61 -11.94 -3.74
CA LEU A 96 29.47 -10.51 -3.99
C LEU A 96 29.65 -10.20 -5.48
N GLU A 97 30.67 -10.76 -6.12
CA GLU A 97 30.90 -10.56 -7.55
C GLU A 97 29.76 -11.09 -8.42
N GLY A 98 29.19 -12.25 -8.04
CA GLY A 98 28.01 -12.80 -8.70
C GLY A 98 26.77 -11.94 -8.51
N PHE A 99 26.68 -11.26 -7.36
CA PHE A 99 25.64 -10.26 -7.14
C PHE A 99 25.88 -9.04 -8.01
N LEU A 100 27.05 -8.39 -7.98
CA LEU A 100 27.33 -7.17 -8.75
C LEU A 100 27.12 -7.35 -10.26
N ASN A 101 27.48 -8.51 -10.79
CA ASN A 101 27.29 -8.88 -12.21
C ASN A 101 25.95 -9.55 -12.49
N PHE A 102 25.01 -9.51 -11.54
CA PHE A 102 23.74 -10.18 -11.68
C PHE A 102 22.90 -9.57 -12.80
N ASN A 103 22.52 -10.42 -13.75
CA ASN A 103 21.56 -10.08 -14.79
C ASN A 103 20.61 -11.26 -14.98
N GLU A 104 19.34 -11.04 -14.66
CA GLU A 104 18.31 -12.08 -14.80
C GLU A 104 17.74 -12.06 -16.23
N ALA A 105 18.00 -13.14 -16.98
CA ALA A 105 17.48 -13.31 -18.33
C ALA A 105 16.04 -13.85 -18.35
N LYS A 106 15.56 -14.41 -17.24
CA LYS A 106 14.22 -14.97 -17.15
C LYS A 106 13.14 -13.88 -17.22
N ILE A 107 12.04 -14.22 -17.89
CA ILE A 107 10.83 -13.39 -18.01
C ILE A 107 10.00 -13.56 -16.73
N VAL A 108 10.50 -13.05 -15.60
CA VAL A 108 9.88 -13.16 -14.27
C VAL A 108 9.82 -11.80 -13.60
N THR A 109 8.88 -11.61 -12.67
CA THR A 109 8.77 -10.35 -11.91
C THR A 109 9.22 -10.56 -10.48
N THR A 110 9.94 -9.59 -9.94
CA THR A 110 10.54 -9.67 -8.61
C THR A 110 9.51 -9.32 -7.55
N LYS A 111 9.31 -10.23 -6.60
CA LYS A 111 8.44 -10.04 -5.45
C LYS A 111 9.23 -9.46 -4.27
N GLY A 112 10.47 -9.88 -4.10
CA GLY A 112 11.30 -9.41 -3.01
C GLY A 112 12.76 -9.82 -3.15
N ILE A 113 13.58 -9.26 -2.28
CA ILE A 113 14.99 -9.61 -2.15
C ILE A 113 15.37 -9.62 -0.67
N LYS A 114 16.13 -10.64 -0.26
CA LYS A 114 16.77 -10.71 1.05
C LYS A 114 18.27 -10.72 0.86
N ILE A 115 18.97 -9.75 1.44
CA ILE A 115 20.41 -9.63 1.37
C ILE A 115 20.99 -9.74 2.77
N THR A 116 22.06 -10.47 2.92
CA THR A 116 22.81 -10.62 4.15
C THR A 116 24.29 -10.35 3.87
N TRP A 117 24.87 -9.43 4.63
CA TRP A 117 26.31 -9.19 4.68
C TRP A 117 26.85 -9.65 6.02
N THR A 118 27.90 -10.45 6.00
CA THR A 118 28.60 -10.90 7.21
C THR A 118 30.03 -10.38 7.19
N TYR A 119 30.36 -9.53 8.15
CA TYR A 119 31.69 -8.94 8.30
C TYR A 119 32.40 -9.51 9.52
N LEU A 120 33.73 -9.62 9.44
CA LEU A 120 34.60 -9.68 10.60
C LEU A 120 35.23 -8.30 10.79
N VAL A 121 34.98 -7.70 11.95
CA VAL A 121 35.40 -6.33 12.26
C VAL A 121 36.40 -6.35 13.42
N TYR A 122 37.57 -5.74 13.22
CA TYR A 122 38.58 -5.55 14.26
C TYR A 122 38.33 -4.22 14.98
N PHE A 123 37.86 -4.30 16.22
CA PHE A 123 37.69 -3.13 17.06
C PHE A 123 38.99 -2.81 17.82
N PRO A 124 39.40 -1.52 17.93
CA PRO A 124 40.69 -1.15 18.53
C PRO A 124 40.92 -1.66 19.96
N ASN A 125 39.84 -1.85 20.73
CA ASN A 125 39.89 -2.29 22.12
C ASN A 125 39.72 -3.81 22.29
N LYS A 126 39.68 -4.57 21.19
CA LYS A 126 39.44 -6.02 21.21
C LYS A 126 40.57 -6.75 20.47
N PRO A 127 41.14 -7.81 21.07
CA PRO A 127 42.28 -8.52 20.48
C PRO A 127 41.87 -9.39 19.28
N THR A 128 40.60 -9.78 19.20
CA THR A 128 40.05 -10.65 18.17
C THR A 128 38.98 -9.92 17.34
N PRO A 129 38.86 -10.25 16.04
CA PRO A 129 37.79 -9.72 15.22
C PRO A 129 36.46 -10.33 15.64
N GLU A 130 35.40 -9.54 15.56
CA GLU A 130 34.05 -9.98 15.93
C GLU A 130 33.13 -10.02 14.71
N LYS A 131 32.27 -11.03 14.67
CA LYS A 131 31.28 -11.22 13.61
C LYS A 131 30.16 -10.18 13.74
N GLN A 132 29.97 -9.39 12.69
CA GLN A 132 28.82 -8.51 12.52
C GLN A 132 27.97 -9.01 11.35
N GLU A 133 26.65 -8.90 11.46
CA GLU A 133 25.74 -9.34 10.40
C GLU A 133 24.69 -8.26 10.13
N ILE A 134 24.55 -7.88 8.87
CA ILE A 134 23.54 -6.94 8.40
C ILE A 134 22.63 -7.71 7.46
N SER A 135 21.32 -7.69 7.72
CA SER A 135 20.32 -8.28 6.86
C SER A 135 19.31 -7.23 6.42
N LEU A 136 18.98 -7.22 5.13
CA LEU A 136 18.02 -6.31 4.52
C LEU A 136 17.02 -7.14 3.73
N THR A 137 15.74 -6.88 3.93
CA THR A 137 14.64 -7.56 3.25
C THR A 137 13.72 -6.51 2.63
N LEU A 138 13.56 -6.55 1.32
CA LEU A 138 12.57 -5.75 0.59
C LEU A 138 11.50 -6.68 0.03
N LEU A 139 10.23 -6.40 0.31
CA LEU A 139 9.08 -7.12 -0.20
C LEU A 139 8.10 -6.14 -0.85
N THR A 140 7.74 -6.40 -2.10
CA THR A 140 6.74 -5.58 -2.83
C THR A 140 5.31 -5.87 -2.38
N ASP A 141 5.05 -7.05 -1.80
CA ASP A 141 3.74 -7.46 -1.31
C ASP A 141 3.77 -7.67 0.20
N LYS A 142 2.77 -7.14 0.89
CA LYS A 142 2.54 -7.42 2.31
C LYS A 142 1.65 -8.66 2.46
N THR A 143 2.15 -9.68 3.17
CA THR A 143 1.30 -10.71 3.79
C THR A 143 1.01 -10.27 5.21
N GLU A 144 -0.24 -9.91 5.51
CA GLU A 144 -0.67 -9.73 6.90
C GLU A 144 -1.31 -11.02 7.39
N VAL A 145 -0.83 -11.52 8.52
CA VAL A 145 -1.56 -12.55 9.24
C VAL A 145 -2.67 -11.84 10.02
N VAL A 146 -3.91 -12.05 9.59
CA VAL A 146 -5.08 -11.55 10.32
C VAL A 146 -5.49 -12.62 11.31
N HIS A 147 -5.48 -12.26 12.59
CA HIS A 147 -5.99 -13.11 13.65
C HIS A 147 -7.51 -12.99 13.69
N ILE A 148 -8.22 -14.07 13.36
CA ILE A 148 -9.68 -14.17 13.54
C ILE A 148 -9.91 -15.18 14.66
N GLY A 149 -10.04 -14.71 15.90
CA GLY A 149 -10.07 -15.57 17.08
C GLY A 149 -8.73 -16.28 17.32
N ASN A 150 -8.74 -17.60 17.50
CA ASN A 150 -7.54 -18.42 17.72
C ASN A 150 -6.89 -18.94 16.42
N THR A 151 -7.43 -18.62 15.24
CA THR A 151 -6.87 -19.08 13.96
C THR A 151 -6.07 -17.98 13.28
N ASN A 152 -4.86 -18.35 12.87
CA ASN A 152 -3.97 -17.49 12.09
C ASN A 152 -4.32 -17.65 10.62
N VAL A 153 -5.13 -16.75 10.08
CA VAL A 153 -5.41 -16.73 8.64
C VAL A 153 -4.44 -15.75 8.00
N SER A 154 -3.46 -16.26 7.27
CA SER A 154 -2.58 -15.43 6.44
C SER A 154 -3.40 -14.85 5.30
N ARG A 155 -3.74 -13.56 5.40
CA ARG A 155 -4.34 -12.82 4.30
C ARG A 155 -3.20 -12.16 3.55
N GLN A 156 -2.98 -12.59 2.30
CA GLN A 156 -2.25 -11.74 1.37
C GLN A 156 -3.07 -10.46 1.23
N THR A 157 -2.65 -9.42 1.94
CA THR A 157 -3.26 -8.11 1.74
C THR A 157 -2.91 -7.69 0.33
N THR A 158 -3.90 -7.13 -0.34
CA THR A 158 -3.76 -6.38 -1.59
C THR A 158 -2.43 -5.61 -1.59
N ASN A 159 -1.74 -5.57 -2.75
CA ASN A 159 -0.39 -5.02 -2.98
C ASN A 159 -0.23 -3.52 -2.66
N LYS A 160 -0.88 -3.00 -1.61
CA LYS A 160 -1.06 -1.58 -1.27
C LYS A 160 0.25 -0.96 -0.81
N HIS A 161 1.09 -1.71 -0.09
CA HIS A 161 2.37 -1.22 0.42
C HIS A 161 3.41 -2.34 0.43
N GLY A 162 4.62 -1.97 0.05
CA GLY A 162 5.79 -2.80 0.27
C GLY A 162 6.32 -2.67 1.70
N LEU A 163 7.18 -3.61 2.07
CA LEU A 163 7.88 -3.67 3.34
C LEU A 163 9.38 -3.64 3.07
N ILE A 164 10.09 -2.70 3.69
CA ILE A 164 11.55 -2.75 3.81
C ILE A 164 11.84 -2.98 5.29
N ALA A 165 12.56 -4.05 5.60
CA ALA A 165 12.96 -4.38 6.97
C ALA A 165 14.44 -4.72 6.99
N TYR A 166 15.14 -4.32 8.05
CA TYR A 166 16.52 -4.70 8.26
C TYR A 166 16.75 -5.18 9.69
N ALA A 167 17.77 -6.00 9.86
CA ALA A 167 18.28 -6.40 11.17
C ALA A 167 19.81 -6.35 11.16
N ILE A 168 20.37 -5.71 12.18
CA ILE A 168 21.82 -5.55 12.39
C ILE A 168 22.18 -6.28 13.68
N SER A 169 22.83 -7.42 13.54
CA SER A 169 23.41 -8.16 14.66
C SER A 169 24.82 -7.64 14.90
N HIS A 170 25.06 -7.07 16.07
CA HIS A 170 26.30 -6.40 16.40
C HIS A 170 26.78 -6.66 17.82
N THR A 171 28.08 -6.48 18.04
CA THR A 171 28.73 -6.62 19.35
C THR A 171 29.22 -5.30 19.92
N GLU A 172 29.32 -4.26 19.09
CA GLU A 172 29.69 -2.90 19.49
C GLU A 172 28.54 -1.94 19.12
N ARG A 173 27.98 -1.27 20.13
CA ARG A 173 26.78 -0.46 20.02
C ARG A 173 26.92 0.75 19.11
N THR A 174 28.00 1.52 19.23
CA THR A 174 28.28 2.68 18.37
C THR A 174 28.41 2.28 16.89
N TRP A 175 28.98 1.10 16.62
CA TRP A 175 29.00 0.53 15.27
C TRP A 175 27.58 0.21 14.79
N GLY A 176 26.78 -0.45 15.62
CA GLY A 176 25.38 -0.78 15.31
C GLY A 176 24.53 0.47 15.01
N ASP A 177 24.63 1.49 15.86
CA ASP A 177 23.89 2.76 15.74
C ASP A 177 24.27 3.53 14.46
N ASP A 178 25.54 3.52 14.06
CA ASP A 178 26.00 4.19 12.84
C ASP A 178 25.49 3.50 11.56
N ILE A 179 25.58 2.17 11.50
CA ILE A 179 25.02 1.39 10.39
C ILE A 179 23.50 1.56 10.32
N GLN A 180 22.82 1.58 11.47
CA GLN A 180 21.39 1.86 11.54
C GLN A 180 21.05 3.22 10.94
N SER A 181 21.80 4.27 11.29
CA SER A 181 21.59 5.63 10.78
C SER A 181 21.76 5.69 9.26
N LEU A 182 22.81 5.05 8.73
CA LEU A 182 23.07 4.97 7.30
C LEU A 182 21.92 4.24 6.57
N LEU A 183 21.52 3.06 7.05
CA LEU A 183 20.40 2.32 6.46
C LEU A 183 19.11 3.13 6.50
N ASN A 184 18.81 3.78 7.63
CA ASN A 184 17.60 4.58 7.76
C ASN A 184 17.54 5.72 6.76
N LYS A 185 18.64 6.46 6.59
CA LYS A 185 18.73 7.56 5.63
C LYS A 185 18.53 7.08 4.18
N GLU A 186 19.20 6.00 3.79
CA GLU A 186 19.09 5.47 2.43
C GLU A 186 17.70 4.87 2.16
N ILE A 187 17.13 4.17 3.13
CA ILE A 187 15.79 3.59 3.03
C ILE A 187 14.73 4.69 2.97
N ASP A 188 14.84 5.77 3.75
CA ASP A 188 13.89 6.89 3.71
C ASP A 188 13.86 7.58 2.35
N SER A 189 15.00 7.64 1.66
CA SER A 189 15.09 8.23 0.32
C SER A 189 14.31 7.47 -0.75
N LEU A 190 13.99 6.19 -0.52
CA LEU A 190 13.22 5.35 -1.46
C LEU A 190 11.72 5.56 -1.39
N PHE A 191 11.20 6.00 -0.24
CA PHE A 191 9.77 6.13 -0.05
C PHE A 191 9.26 7.36 -0.81
N GLU A 192 8.20 7.16 -1.59
CA GLU A 192 7.58 8.28 -2.30
C GLU A 192 6.85 9.15 -1.27
N ASN A 193 7.24 10.42 -1.18
CA ASN A 193 6.50 11.38 -0.37
C ASN A 193 5.12 11.60 -0.99
N GLU A 194 4.07 11.24 -0.25
CA GLU A 194 2.69 11.54 -0.64
C GLU A 194 2.53 13.04 -0.89
N LYS A 195 2.18 13.39 -2.11
CA LYS A 195 1.97 14.79 -2.49
C LYS A 195 0.71 15.30 -1.81
N TRP A 196 0.71 16.56 -1.40
CA TRP A 196 -0.39 17.16 -0.63
C TRP A 196 -1.75 17.05 -1.34
N TYR A 197 -1.77 17.10 -2.67
CA TYR A 197 -3.01 16.99 -3.45
C TYR A 197 -3.57 15.56 -3.49
N GLU A 198 -2.74 14.53 -3.32
CA GLU A 198 -3.22 13.13 -3.24
C GLU A 198 -3.96 12.93 -1.92
N LYS A 199 -3.39 13.42 -0.82
CA LYS A 199 -4.05 13.46 0.50
C LYS A 199 -5.37 14.25 0.47
N LEU A 200 -5.42 15.35 -0.28
CA LEU A 200 -6.63 16.14 -0.41
C LEU A 200 -7.69 15.41 -1.22
N LEU A 201 -7.31 14.73 -2.30
CA LEU A 201 -8.21 13.89 -3.10
C LEU A 201 -8.79 12.74 -2.27
N ASP A 202 -7.98 12.04 -1.48
CA ASP A 202 -8.47 10.93 -0.63
C ASP A 202 -9.52 11.41 0.37
N LYS A 203 -9.29 12.58 0.98
CA LYS A 203 -10.29 13.23 1.85
C LYS A 203 -11.53 13.66 1.07
N ALA A 204 -11.35 14.27 -0.10
CA ALA A 204 -12.45 14.72 -0.94
C ALA A 204 -13.36 13.56 -1.38
N VAL A 205 -12.80 12.38 -1.69
CA VAL A 205 -13.56 11.16 -2.02
C VAL A 205 -14.50 10.77 -0.88
N ILE A 206 -14.04 10.85 0.37
CA ILE A 206 -14.87 10.56 1.55
C ILE A 206 -16.02 11.57 1.66
N PHE A 207 -15.74 12.87 1.49
CA PHE A 207 -16.77 13.91 1.52
C PHE A 207 -17.78 13.79 0.37
N ILE A 208 -17.33 13.43 -0.84
CA ILE A 208 -18.19 13.18 -2.00
C ILE A 208 -19.08 11.96 -1.73
N ALA A 209 -18.53 10.87 -1.21
CA ALA A 209 -19.30 9.68 -0.85
C ALA A 209 -20.36 9.99 0.23
N LEU A 210 -20.01 10.78 1.24
CA LEU A 210 -20.96 11.27 2.24
C LEU A 210 -22.04 12.15 1.61
N GLY A 211 -21.66 13.05 0.71
CA GLY A 211 -22.60 13.87 -0.05
C GLY A 211 -23.59 13.04 -0.86
N MET A 212 -23.13 11.96 -1.52
CA MET A 212 -23.99 11.03 -2.26
C MET A 212 -24.96 10.27 -1.35
N PHE A 213 -24.48 9.85 -0.18
CA PHE A 213 -25.33 9.22 0.83
C PHE A 213 -26.43 10.18 1.30
N VAL A 214 -26.08 11.42 1.63
CA VAL A 214 -27.05 12.46 2.05
C VAL A 214 -28.01 12.83 0.92
N ALA A 215 -27.53 12.94 -0.32
CA ALA A 215 -28.36 13.19 -1.48
C ALA A 215 -29.43 12.10 -1.68
N GLY A 216 -29.11 10.83 -1.37
CA GLY A 216 -30.08 9.74 -1.38
C GLY A 216 -31.28 9.93 -0.44
N PHE A 217 -31.15 10.76 0.60
CA PHE A 217 -32.25 11.17 1.49
C PHE A 217 -32.96 12.43 1.01
N ILE A 218 -32.20 13.47 0.63
CA ILE A 218 -32.77 14.81 0.36
C ILE A 218 -33.48 14.86 -0.99
N VAL A 219 -32.93 14.20 -2.02
CA VAL A 219 -33.44 14.30 -3.39
C VAL A 219 -34.88 13.78 -3.51
N PRO A 220 -35.25 12.63 -2.92
CA PRO A 220 -36.64 12.16 -2.97
C PRO A 220 -37.64 13.13 -2.35
N ASP A 221 -37.30 13.72 -1.19
CA ASP A 221 -38.17 14.69 -0.52
C ASP A 221 -38.32 15.98 -1.35
N TYR A 222 -37.25 16.41 -2.00
CA TYR A 222 -37.30 17.56 -2.91
C TYR A 222 -38.16 17.29 -4.15
N ILE A 223 -38.04 16.11 -4.76
CA ILE A 223 -38.89 15.71 -5.89
C ILE A 223 -40.36 15.62 -5.45
N GLU A 224 -40.64 15.10 -4.26
CA GLU A 224 -42.00 15.08 -3.69
C GLU A 224 -42.57 16.48 -3.55
N GLN A 225 -41.78 17.42 -3.03
CA GLN A 225 -42.19 18.81 -2.91
C GLN A 225 -42.55 19.40 -4.28
N LEU A 226 -41.74 19.17 -5.31
CA LEU A 226 -42.00 19.67 -6.68
C LEU A 226 -43.27 19.06 -7.30
N ILE A 227 -43.55 17.78 -7.05
CA ILE A 227 -44.78 17.12 -7.52
C ILE A 227 -45.98 17.76 -6.82
N ARG A 228 -45.92 17.90 -5.50
CA ARG A 228 -47.00 18.51 -4.69
C ARG A 228 -47.28 19.96 -5.07
N GLU A 229 -46.25 20.79 -5.27
CA GLU A 229 -46.40 22.18 -5.69
C GLU A 229 -47.12 22.28 -7.05
N LYS A 230 -46.86 21.32 -7.95
CA LYS A 230 -47.52 21.29 -9.25
C LYS A 230 -48.95 20.77 -9.19
N GLU A 231 -49.22 19.71 -8.44
CA GLU A 231 -50.58 19.18 -8.24
C GLU A 231 -51.47 20.23 -7.56
N THR A 232 -50.96 20.89 -6.52
CA THR A 232 -51.67 22.00 -5.88
C THR A 232 -51.95 23.11 -6.89
N ALA A 233 -50.96 23.56 -7.67
CA ALA A 233 -51.17 24.56 -8.73
C ALA A 233 -52.23 24.13 -9.76
N GLN A 234 -52.29 22.86 -10.14
CA GLN A 234 -53.35 22.35 -11.03
C GLN A 234 -54.74 22.36 -10.38
N ILE A 235 -54.85 22.03 -9.09
CA ILE A 235 -56.11 22.14 -8.33
C ILE A 235 -56.54 23.61 -8.26
N PHE A 236 -55.59 24.53 -7.98
CA PHE A 236 -55.83 25.97 -7.97
C PHE A 236 -56.35 26.46 -9.34
N LEU A 237 -55.71 26.09 -10.45
CA LEU A 237 -56.13 26.46 -11.80
C LEU A 237 -57.51 25.90 -12.18
N LYS A 238 -57.90 24.74 -11.65
CA LYS A 238 -59.25 24.18 -11.86
C LYS A 238 -60.33 24.93 -11.08
N PHE A 239 -59.98 25.51 -9.93
CA PHE A 239 -60.94 26.20 -9.04
C PHE A 239 -61.05 27.70 -9.29
N VAL A 240 -59.98 28.36 -9.76
CA VAL A 240 -59.97 29.80 -10.03
C VAL A 240 -60.09 30.04 -11.54
N PRO A 241 -61.18 30.65 -12.04
CA PRO A 241 -61.31 31.03 -13.44
C PRO A 241 -60.17 31.97 -13.86
N GLU A 242 -59.67 31.84 -15.11
CA GLU A 242 -58.50 32.58 -15.62
C GLU A 242 -58.58 34.12 -15.52
N GLU A 243 -59.76 34.69 -15.23
CA GLU A 243 -60.04 36.13 -15.22
C GLU A 243 -60.22 36.74 -13.81
N ILE A 244 -60.12 35.96 -12.72
CA ILE A 244 -60.40 36.45 -11.35
C ILE A 244 -59.13 36.43 -10.50
N GLU A 245 -58.71 37.58 -9.96
CA GLU A 245 -57.60 37.65 -9.02
C GLU A 245 -57.96 36.98 -7.68
N MET A 246 -56.96 36.35 -7.05
CA MET A 246 -57.16 35.57 -5.81
C MET A 246 -57.70 36.43 -4.65
N SER A 247 -57.45 37.74 -4.67
CA SER A 247 -58.01 38.71 -3.74
C SER A 247 -59.53 38.79 -3.81
N ASP A 248 -60.09 38.58 -5.01
CA ASP A 248 -61.49 38.87 -5.33
C ASP A 248 -62.42 37.67 -5.12
N LEU A 249 -61.85 36.50 -4.83
CA LEU A 249 -62.59 35.31 -4.41
C LEU A 249 -63.33 35.57 -3.09
N SER A 250 -64.58 35.10 -3.01
CA SER A 250 -65.38 35.17 -1.79
C SER A 250 -64.74 34.34 -0.66
N THR A 251 -65.02 34.69 0.59
CA THR A 251 -64.50 33.94 1.75
C THR A 251 -64.93 32.47 1.72
N ASP A 252 -66.12 32.19 1.18
CA ASP A 252 -66.68 30.84 1.05
C ASP A 252 -65.94 30.02 -0.02
N ASP A 253 -65.55 30.65 -1.13
CA ASP A 253 -64.75 30.01 -2.18
C ASP A 253 -63.31 29.73 -1.69
N LYS A 254 -62.72 30.68 -0.95
CA LYS A 254 -61.41 30.50 -0.30
C LYS A 254 -61.44 29.36 0.71
N LEU A 255 -62.50 29.27 1.52
CA LEU A 255 -62.69 28.19 2.48
C LEU A 255 -62.91 26.84 1.78
N THR A 256 -63.69 26.83 0.70
CA THR A 256 -63.95 25.62 -0.10
C THR A 256 -62.68 25.12 -0.77
N LEU A 257 -61.86 26.02 -1.30
CA LEU A 257 -60.54 25.70 -1.86
C LEU A 257 -59.59 25.14 -0.79
N ALA A 258 -59.55 25.76 0.39
CA ALA A 258 -58.74 25.27 1.50
C ALA A 258 -59.20 23.89 1.99
N LEU A 259 -60.51 23.67 2.11
CA LEU A 259 -61.07 22.36 2.46
C LEU A 259 -60.78 21.31 1.40
N HIS A 260 -60.79 21.69 0.12
CA HIS A 260 -60.46 20.77 -0.97
C HIS A 260 -58.97 20.43 -1.01
N LEU A 261 -58.08 21.41 -0.79
CA LEU A 261 -56.63 21.15 -0.65
C LEU A 261 -56.30 20.29 0.57
N LEU A 262 -57.09 20.38 1.64
CA LEU A 262 -56.94 19.57 2.85
C LEU A 262 -57.68 18.22 2.78
N ASP A 263 -58.47 17.96 1.74
CA ASP A 263 -59.20 16.70 1.60
C ASP A 263 -58.20 15.55 1.39
N PRO A 264 -58.12 14.56 2.30
CA PRO A 264 -57.24 13.41 2.14
C PRO A 264 -57.57 12.57 0.88
N ASN A 265 -58.77 12.72 0.32
CA ASN A 265 -59.16 12.09 -0.95
C ASN A 265 -58.60 12.79 -2.19
N ASN A 266 -58.06 14.00 -2.07
CA ASN A 266 -57.64 14.79 -3.23
C ASN A 266 -56.34 14.31 -3.89
N GLN A 267 -55.90 13.09 -3.56
CA GLN A 267 -54.75 12.39 -4.14
C GLN A 267 -53.52 13.29 -4.35
N LEU A 268 -53.27 14.25 -3.45
CA LEU A 268 -51.96 14.90 -3.39
C LEU A 268 -50.96 13.78 -3.18
N HIS A 269 -50.27 13.39 -4.25
CA HIS A 269 -49.60 12.11 -4.30
C HIS A 269 -48.52 12.14 -3.23
N LYS A 270 -48.71 11.31 -2.19
CA LYS A 270 -47.59 10.91 -1.37
C LYS A 270 -46.74 10.04 -2.28
N ILE A 271 -45.54 10.49 -2.59
CA ILE A 271 -44.57 9.66 -3.28
C ILE A 271 -44.54 8.31 -2.54
N ASP A 272 -44.72 7.24 -3.30
CA ASP A 272 -44.75 5.92 -2.71
C ASP A 272 -43.46 5.65 -1.93
N GLY A 273 -43.59 5.09 -0.74
CA GLY A 273 -42.44 4.78 0.13
C GLY A 273 -41.38 3.90 -0.56
N TRP A 274 -41.75 3.14 -1.60
CA TRP A 274 -40.81 2.36 -2.40
C TRP A 274 -39.80 3.23 -3.16
N TYR A 275 -40.21 4.39 -3.69
CA TYR A 275 -39.29 5.28 -4.41
C TYR A 275 -38.24 5.88 -3.47
N ARG A 276 -38.66 6.30 -2.27
CA ARG A 276 -37.74 6.74 -1.20
C ARG A 276 -36.77 5.63 -0.81
N GLY A 277 -37.27 4.40 -0.65
CA GLY A 277 -36.45 3.23 -0.38
C GLY A 277 -35.40 2.93 -1.46
N ILE A 278 -35.80 2.97 -2.73
CA ILE A 278 -34.88 2.76 -3.87
C ILE A 278 -33.83 3.87 -3.94
N SER A 279 -34.23 5.12 -3.77
CA SER A 279 -33.31 6.27 -3.82
C SER A 279 -32.27 6.21 -2.69
N PHE A 280 -32.67 5.81 -1.50
CA PHE A 280 -31.77 5.60 -0.38
C PHE A 280 -30.76 4.48 -0.64
N ILE A 281 -31.22 3.32 -1.13
CA ILE A 281 -30.34 2.20 -1.51
C ILE A 281 -29.37 2.64 -2.63
N GLY A 282 -29.86 3.40 -3.61
CA GLY A 282 -29.06 3.98 -4.68
C GLY A 282 -27.96 4.91 -4.14
N GLY A 283 -28.30 5.79 -3.19
CA GLY A 283 -27.34 6.67 -2.52
C GLY A 283 -26.24 5.90 -1.78
N ILE A 284 -26.61 4.85 -1.02
CA ILE A 284 -25.64 3.96 -0.37
C ILE A 284 -24.73 3.29 -1.40
N PHE A 285 -25.32 2.72 -2.45
CA PHE A 285 -24.56 2.02 -3.48
C PHE A 285 -23.58 2.96 -4.19
N LEU A 286 -24.01 4.19 -4.52
CA LEU A 286 -23.15 5.20 -5.11
C LEU A 286 -22.03 5.63 -4.14
N ALA A 287 -22.32 5.79 -2.85
CA ALA A 287 -21.30 6.11 -1.86
C ALA A 287 -20.23 5.02 -1.75
N ILE A 288 -20.64 3.75 -1.65
CA ILE A 288 -19.74 2.59 -1.63
C ILE A 288 -18.95 2.51 -2.94
N PHE A 289 -19.63 2.65 -4.08
CA PHE A 289 -19.01 2.62 -5.39
C PHE A 289 -17.98 3.74 -5.55
N THR A 290 -18.24 4.93 -5.01
CA THR A 290 -17.30 6.06 -5.01
C THR A 290 -16.02 5.69 -4.26
N ILE A 291 -16.15 5.20 -3.02
CA ILE A 291 -14.99 4.79 -2.21
C ILE A 291 -14.20 3.69 -2.91
N MET A 292 -14.87 2.65 -3.41
CA MET A 292 -14.21 1.53 -4.09
C MET A 292 -13.57 1.92 -5.42
N SER A 293 -14.20 2.82 -6.19
CA SER A 293 -13.70 3.22 -7.49
C SER A 293 -12.51 4.17 -7.37
N PHE A 294 -12.48 5.01 -6.34
CA PHE A 294 -11.43 6.00 -6.16
C PHE A 294 -10.31 5.57 -5.19
N ASP A 295 -10.37 4.37 -4.61
CA ASP A 295 -9.23 3.79 -3.88
C ASP A 295 -8.03 3.65 -4.84
N ARG A 296 -7.00 4.49 -4.63
CA ARG A 296 -5.78 4.54 -5.45
C ARG A 296 -4.71 3.70 -4.78
N GLU A 297 -4.72 2.41 -5.11
CA GLU A 297 -3.65 1.52 -4.67
C GLU A 297 -2.40 1.74 -5.51
N LYS A 298 -1.39 2.41 -4.94
CA LYS A 298 -0.05 2.51 -5.53
C LYS A 298 0.80 1.33 -5.08
N PRO A 299 1.17 0.39 -5.96
CA PRO A 299 2.01 -0.73 -5.56
C PRO A 299 3.47 -0.30 -5.42
N SER A 300 4.21 -0.96 -4.53
CA SER A 300 5.68 -0.85 -4.47
C SER A 300 6.34 -1.67 -5.56
N TYR A 301 7.51 -1.21 -6.00
CA TYR A 301 8.25 -1.81 -7.10
C TYR A 301 9.68 -2.15 -6.69
N LEU A 302 10.11 -3.32 -7.12
CA LEU A 302 11.49 -3.79 -7.04
C LEU A 302 11.96 -4.10 -8.47
N ILE A 303 12.79 -3.23 -9.02
CA ILE A 303 13.21 -3.25 -10.43
C ILE A 303 14.52 -4.00 -10.55
N VAL A 304 14.44 -5.32 -10.74
CA VAL A 304 15.63 -6.16 -10.95
C VAL A 304 15.64 -6.72 -12.36
N THR A 305 14.48 -7.15 -12.87
CA THR A 305 14.36 -7.76 -14.19
C THR A 305 13.85 -6.77 -15.25
N ASN A 306 14.01 -7.13 -16.52
CA ASN A 306 13.40 -6.38 -17.62
C ASN A 306 11.86 -6.43 -17.59
N GLU A 307 11.28 -7.51 -17.07
CA GLU A 307 9.83 -7.62 -16.93
C GLU A 307 9.28 -6.70 -15.84
N ASP A 308 10.03 -6.45 -14.76
CA ASP A 308 9.66 -5.46 -13.76
C ASP A 308 9.52 -4.06 -14.40
N LYS A 309 10.47 -3.68 -15.26
CA LYS A 309 10.43 -2.41 -16.01
C LYS A 309 9.19 -2.32 -16.91
N LYS A 310 8.84 -3.41 -17.61
CA LYS A 310 7.62 -3.46 -18.46
C LYS A 310 6.34 -3.36 -17.63
N LYS A 311 6.28 -4.09 -16.50
CA LYS A 311 5.14 -4.07 -15.59
C LYS A 311 4.89 -2.66 -15.03
N ILE A 312 5.94 -1.96 -14.61
CA ILE A 312 5.85 -0.57 -14.11
C ILE A 312 5.29 0.36 -15.17
N LYS A 313 5.83 0.32 -16.40
CA LYS A 313 5.31 1.15 -17.50
C LYS A 313 3.85 0.86 -17.81
N LYS A 314 3.44 -0.42 -17.80
CA LYS A 314 2.05 -0.83 -18.01
C LYS A 314 1.14 -0.36 -16.88
N CYS A 315 1.58 -0.46 -15.62
CA CYS A 315 0.82 0.03 -14.47
C CYS A 315 0.67 1.56 -14.50
N LYS A 316 1.77 2.31 -14.70
CA LYS A 316 1.76 3.79 -14.74
C LYS A 316 0.88 4.33 -15.90
N SER A 317 0.88 3.67 -17.05
CA SER A 317 0.01 4.07 -18.19
C SER A 317 -1.45 3.66 -18.01
N ALA A 318 -1.70 2.49 -17.42
CA ALA A 318 -3.05 2.05 -17.10
C ALA A 318 -3.69 2.97 -16.06
N ASP A 319 -2.95 3.40 -15.04
CA ASP A 319 -3.48 4.20 -13.93
C ASP A 319 -4.07 5.54 -14.38
N ASN A 320 -3.41 6.24 -15.31
CA ASN A 320 -3.96 7.49 -15.86
C ASN A 320 -5.23 7.26 -16.69
N SER A 321 -5.28 6.20 -17.50
CA SER A 321 -6.46 5.88 -18.31
C SER A 321 -7.62 5.38 -17.48
N THR A 322 -7.36 4.57 -16.45
CA THR A 322 -8.38 4.05 -15.55
C THR A 322 -8.99 5.16 -14.71
N LEU A 323 -8.20 6.12 -14.24
CA LEU A 323 -8.68 7.29 -13.50
C LEU A 323 -9.65 8.12 -14.35
N PHE A 324 -9.29 8.45 -15.59
CA PHE A 324 -10.19 9.18 -16.48
C PHE A 324 -11.50 8.41 -16.75
N LYS A 325 -11.41 7.10 -17.01
CA LYS A 325 -12.58 6.24 -17.19
C LYS A 325 -13.46 6.20 -15.94
N LYS A 326 -12.85 6.12 -14.74
CA LYS A 326 -13.55 6.15 -13.45
C LYS A 326 -14.31 7.46 -13.28
N ILE A 327 -13.66 8.62 -13.48
CA ILE A 327 -14.31 9.94 -13.42
C ILE A 327 -15.46 10.03 -14.43
N PHE A 328 -15.22 9.64 -15.68
CA PHE A 328 -16.25 9.70 -16.72
C PHE A 328 -17.45 8.79 -16.39
N SER A 329 -17.19 7.56 -15.95
CA SER A 329 -18.24 6.63 -15.53
C SER A 329 -19.03 7.15 -14.32
N PHE A 330 -18.35 7.84 -13.40
CA PHE A 330 -18.97 8.47 -12.25
C PHE A 330 -19.89 9.62 -12.66
N VAL A 331 -19.42 10.51 -13.54
CA VAL A 331 -20.23 11.62 -14.06
C VAL A 331 -21.46 11.11 -14.80
N LEU A 332 -21.31 10.07 -15.63
CA LEU A 332 -22.44 9.43 -16.31
C LEU A 332 -23.43 8.79 -15.34
N ALA A 333 -22.95 8.12 -14.29
CA ALA A 333 -23.83 7.50 -13.28
C ALA A 333 -24.64 8.55 -12.51
N VAL A 334 -24.00 9.65 -12.09
CA VAL A 334 -24.69 10.76 -11.43
C VAL A 334 -25.68 11.43 -12.39
N GLY A 335 -25.26 11.68 -13.63
CA GLY A 335 -26.13 12.27 -14.66
C GLY A 335 -27.36 11.42 -14.97
N ALA A 336 -27.19 10.09 -15.06
CA ALA A 336 -28.29 9.15 -15.26
C ALA A 336 -29.24 9.14 -14.05
N GLY A 337 -28.72 9.21 -12.82
CA GLY A 337 -29.53 9.31 -11.61
C GLY A 337 -30.39 10.59 -11.59
N VAL A 338 -29.79 11.73 -11.91
CA VAL A 338 -30.53 13.01 -12.01
C VAL A 338 -31.59 12.95 -13.12
N ALA A 339 -31.22 12.47 -14.31
CA ALA A 339 -32.15 12.33 -15.43
C ALA A 339 -33.32 11.37 -15.10
N GLY A 340 -33.05 10.28 -14.38
CA GLY A 340 -34.08 9.34 -13.91
C GLY A 340 -35.08 10.00 -12.95
N ASN A 341 -34.60 10.84 -12.04
CA ASN A 341 -35.48 11.60 -11.14
C ASN A 341 -36.36 12.59 -11.91
N TYR A 342 -35.82 13.28 -12.91
CA TYR A 342 -36.62 14.15 -13.78
C TYR A 342 -37.61 13.36 -14.65
N ALA A 343 -37.21 12.20 -15.17
CA ALA A 343 -38.12 11.34 -15.93
C ALA A 343 -39.30 10.85 -15.06
N TYR A 344 -39.04 10.48 -13.80
CA TYR A 344 -40.08 10.15 -12.83
C TYR A 344 -41.02 11.34 -12.58
N TYR A 345 -40.45 12.53 -12.39
CA TYR A 345 -41.22 13.77 -12.30
C TYR A 345 -42.08 14.03 -13.55
N PHE A 346 -41.60 13.73 -14.75
CA PHE A 346 -42.38 13.89 -15.99
C PHE A 346 -43.44 12.80 -16.20
N MET A 347 -43.24 11.57 -15.69
CA MET A 347 -44.22 10.48 -15.77
C MET A 347 -45.31 10.58 -14.70
N SER A 348 -45.06 11.33 -13.62
CA SER A 348 -46.06 11.67 -12.61
C SER A 348 -46.93 12.88 -13.01
N LEU A 349 -46.72 13.39 -14.24
CA LEU A 349 -47.63 14.31 -14.93
C LEU A 349 -48.65 13.53 -15.75
#